data_AF-A0A4V0I1L8-F1
#
_entry.id   AF-A0A4V0I1L8-F1
#
_cell.length_a   1.000
_cell.length_b   1.000
_cell.length_c   1.000
_cell.angle_alpha   90.00
_cell.angle_beta   90.00
_cell.angle_gamma   90.00
#
_symmetry.space_group_name_H-M   'P 1'
#
loop_
_entity.id
_entity.type
_entity.pdbx_description
1 polymer ?
#
loop_
_entity_poly.entity_id
_entity_poly.type
_entity_poly.pdbx_seq_one_letter_code
_entity_poly.pdbx_strand_id
1 'polypeptide(L)'
;MAATRFVKSLAAVALFNGVLYLSLPSEALAGPEKDAIRYTAELKTGKDAKTKINALHELGKLAAIMKSYVTDALPDIYKSLDDKDAGIRAAAAEALGACDEPADKAVPALTKLLKDDKEDSVKIGAAKGLMSMGSNAKAAVPALREYAADKKSKVGNAAQAALKAITRKNQ
;
A
#
# COMPACT_ATOMS: atom_id res chain seq x y z
N MET A 1 -25.10 50.76 39.14
CA MET A 1 -25.35 49.44 39.74
C MET A 1 -25.99 48.58 38.65
N ALA A 2 -25.26 47.82 37.84
CA ALA A 2 -24.45 46.63 38.13
C ALA A 2 -25.30 45.38 38.41
N ALA A 3 -25.43 44.50 37.40
CA ALA A 3 -25.48 43.04 37.54
C ALA A 3 -25.29 42.35 36.17
N THR A 4 -24.06 41.94 35.82
CA THR A 4 -23.57 40.52 35.75
C THR A 4 -24.26 39.66 34.68
N ARG A 5 -23.65 39.51 33.49
CA ARG A 5 -22.73 38.42 33.06
C ARG A 5 -23.41 37.07 32.75
N PHE A 6 -23.28 36.69 31.46
CA PHE A 6 -22.78 35.40 30.95
C PHE A 6 -23.44 34.06 31.36
N VAL A 7 -23.32 33.12 30.42
CA VAL A 7 -23.50 31.66 30.53
C VAL A 7 -24.92 31.12 30.34
N LYS A 8 -25.18 30.60 29.13
CA LYS A 8 -25.70 29.24 28.87
C LYS A 8 -25.62 28.90 27.38
N SER A 9 -24.37 28.81 26.89
CA SER A 9 -24.04 27.94 25.75
C SER A 9 -23.43 26.68 26.34
N LEU A 10 -24.26 25.68 26.62
CA LEU A 10 -23.85 24.28 26.83
C LEU A 10 -25.09 23.37 26.92
N ALA A 11 -25.57 22.92 25.77
CA ALA A 11 -26.28 21.65 25.62
C ALA A 11 -25.68 21.00 24.36
N ALA A 12 -24.50 20.39 24.50
CA ALA A 12 -24.34 18.94 24.43
C ALA A 12 -24.84 18.40 23.07
N VAL A 13 -24.04 18.42 21.99
CA VAL A 13 -22.91 17.50 21.74
C VAL A 13 -23.25 16.10 22.25
N ALA A 14 -24.06 15.33 21.51
CA ALA A 14 -24.13 13.86 21.61
C ALA A 14 -25.07 13.13 20.63
N LEU A 15 -25.84 13.77 19.74
CA LEU A 15 -26.87 13.02 18.96
C LEU A 15 -26.88 13.29 17.44
N PHE A 16 -25.78 13.77 16.86
CA PHE A 16 -25.70 13.96 15.41
C PHE A 16 -24.98 12.84 14.64
N ASN A 17 -24.46 11.82 15.35
CA ASN A 17 -23.77 10.66 14.76
C ASN A 17 -24.47 9.33 15.11
N GLY A 18 -25.80 9.28 15.07
CA GLY A 18 -26.56 8.06 15.38
C GLY A 18 -27.74 7.74 14.47
N VAL A 19 -28.26 8.72 13.72
CA VAL A 19 -29.50 8.56 12.93
C VAL A 19 -29.25 8.69 11.41
N LEU A 20 -28.03 9.04 10.99
CA LEU A 20 -27.71 9.19 9.56
C LEU A 20 -27.24 7.88 8.88
N TYR A 21 -27.48 6.71 9.49
CA TYR A 21 -27.13 5.41 8.91
C TYR A 21 -28.33 4.57 8.47
N LEU A 22 -29.58 4.97 8.75
CA LEU A 22 -30.76 4.13 8.51
C LEU A 22 -31.57 4.45 7.24
N SER A 23 -31.12 5.39 6.39
CA SER A 23 -31.85 5.77 5.16
C SER A 23 -30.99 5.85 3.90
N LEU A 24 -29.77 5.33 3.90
CA LEU A 24 -29.04 5.16 2.65
C LEU A 24 -29.42 3.79 2.06
N PRO A 25 -29.98 3.73 0.83
CA PRO A 25 -30.09 2.47 0.13
C PRO A 25 -28.70 1.86 0.06
N SER A 26 -28.58 0.56 0.32
CA SER A 26 -27.30 -0.16 0.37
C SER A 26 -26.47 0.00 -0.92
N GLU A 27 -27.08 0.44 -2.02
CA GLU A 27 -26.44 0.84 -3.27
C GLU A 27 -25.63 2.16 -3.20
N ALA A 28 -25.90 3.09 -2.28
CA ALA A 28 -25.22 4.41 -2.21
C ALA A 28 -23.78 4.35 -1.69
N LEU A 29 -23.35 3.19 -1.17
CA LEU A 29 -21.97 2.89 -0.76
C LEU A 29 -21.20 2.13 -1.87
N ALA A 30 -21.41 2.43 -3.15
CA ALA A 30 -20.48 2.00 -4.21
C ALA A 30 -19.17 2.80 -4.12
N GLY A 31 -18.50 2.69 -2.97
CA GLY A 31 -17.31 3.44 -2.60
C GLY A 31 -16.05 2.56 -2.63
N PRO A 32 -14.88 3.20 -2.51
CA PRO A 32 -13.56 2.54 -2.56
C PRO A 32 -13.40 1.39 -1.54
N GLU A 33 -14.18 1.40 -0.45
CA GLU A 33 -14.22 0.32 0.54
C GLU A 33 -14.81 -1.00 -0.02
N LYS A 34 -15.95 -0.92 -0.75
CA LYS A 34 -16.53 -2.12 -1.38
C LYS A 34 -15.62 -2.67 -2.47
N ASP A 35 -14.94 -1.79 -3.20
CA ASP A 35 -13.95 -2.19 -4.19
C ASP A 35 -12.76 -2.90 -3.53
N ALA A 36 -12.24 -2.41 -2.40
CA ALA A 36 -11.19 -3.08 -1.65
C ALA A 36 -11.60 -4.48 -1.18
N ILE A 37 -12.84 -4.64 -0.68
CA ILE A 37 -13.39 -5.95 -0.29
C ILE A 37 -13.48 -6.88 -1.52
N ARG A 38 -13.97 -6.38 -2.65
CA ARG A 38 -14.05 -7.15 -3.91
C ARG A 38 -12.66 -7.62 -4.35
N TYR A 39 -11.68 -6.72 -4.42
CA TYR A 39 -10.33 -7.08 -4.85
C TYR A 39 -9.65 -8.06 -3.88
N THR A 40 -9.90 -7.94 -2.58
CA THR A 40 -9.42 -8.91 -1.59
C THR A 40 -10.03 -10.30 -1.83
N ALA A 41 -11.32 -10.38 -2.16
CA ALA A 41 -11.98 -11.63 -2.53
C ALA A 41 -11.44 -12.21 -3.85
N GLU A 42 -11.19 -11.36 -4.85
CA GLU A 42 -10.56 -11.74 -6.12
C GLU A 42 -9.13 -12.26 -5.93
N LEU A 43 -8.37 -11.73 -4.98
CA LEU A 43 -7.03 -12.23 -4.67
C LEU A 43 -7.07 -13.67 -4.12
N LYS A 44 -8.09 -13.98 -3.29
CA LYS A 44 -8.31 -15.30 -2.68
C LYS A 44 -8.88 -16.32 -3.64
N THR A 45 -9.88 -15.93 -4.42
CA THR A 45 -10.71 -16.83 -5.22
C THR A 45 -10.43 -16.75 -6.71
N GLY A 46 -9.61 -15.77 -7.13
CA GLY A 46 -9.24 -15.53 -8.52
C GLY A 46 -8.68 -16.78 -9.18
N LYS A 47 -9.30 -17.17 -10.29
CA LYS A 47 -8.99 -18.42 -10.99
C LYS A 47 -7.73 -18.31 -11.85
N ASP A 48 -7.40 -17.10 -12.31
CA ASP A 48 -6.23 -16.83 -13.15
C ASP A 48 -5.32 -15.75 -12.57
N ALA A 49 -4.08 -15.71 -13.03
CA ALA A 49 -3.07 -14.77 -12.54
C ALA A 49 -3.41 -13.32 -12.90
N LYS A 50 -4.09 -13.09 -14.02
CA LYS A 50 -4.43 -11.74 -14.49
C LYS A 50 -5.40 -11.05 -13.55
N THR A 51 -6.45 -11.74 -13.10
CA THR A 51 -7.39 -11.23 -12.10
C THR A 51 -6.67 -10.88 -10.80
N LYS A 52 -5.78 -11.75 -10.31
CA LYS A 52 -5.02 -11.49 -9.08
C LYS A 52 -4.07 -10.29 -9.22
N ILE A 53 -3.36 -10.19 -10.34
CA ILE A 53 -2.46 -9.05 -10.63
C ILE A 53 -3.25 -7.75 -10.67
N ASN A 54 -4.41 -7.74 -11.34
CA ASN A 54 -5.27 -6.56 -11.38
C ASN A 54 -5.75 -6.18 -9.97
N ALA A 55 -6.21 -7.15 -9.19
CA ALA A 55 -6.62 -6.92 -7.81
C ALA A 55 -5.49 -6.30 -6.96
N LEU A 56 -4.26 -6.80 -7.07
CA LEU A 56 -3.08 -6.25 -6.37
C LEU A 56 -2.79 -4.80 -6.79
N HIS A 57 -2.84 -4.49 -8.08
CA HIS A 57 -2.64 -3.12 -8.55
C HIS A 57 -3.74 -2.16 -8.07
N GLU A 58 -5.01 -2.59 -8.12
CA GLU A 58 -6.11 -1.76 -7.64
C GLU A 58 -6.06 -1.56 -6.13
N LEU A 59 -5.71 -2.59 -5.35
CA LEU A 59 -5.44 -2.45 -3.91
C LEU A 59 -4.31 -1.45 -3.63
N GLY A 60 -3.22 -1.49 -4.41
CA GLY A 60 -2.14 -0.50 -4.30
C GLY A 60 -2.61 0.93 -4.58
N LYS A 61 -3.45 1.14 -5.59
CA LYS A 61 -4.05 2.46 -5.89
C LYS A 61 -5.00 2.93 -4.78
N LEU A 62 -5.83 2.02 -4.26
CA LEU A 62 -6.75 2.33 -3.17
C LEU A 62 -5.99 2.70 -1.90
N ALA A 63 -4.87 2.04 -1.61
CA ALA A 63 -4.02 2.38 -0.48
C ALA A 63 -3.42 3.80 -0.59
N ALA A 64 -3.13 4.26 -1.82
CA ALA A 64 -2.68 5.62 -2.07
C ALA A 64 -3.77 6.68 -1.80
N ILE A 65 -5.06 6.29 -1.89
CA ILE A 65 -6.20 7.15 -1.53
C ILE A 65 -6.41 7.12 -0.02
N MET A 66 -6.59 5.92 0.55
CA MET A 66 -6.80 5.74 1.98
C MET A 66 -6.32 4.36 2.44
N LYS A 67 -5.36 4.37 3.37
CA LYS A 67 -4.68 3.17 3.86
C LYS A 67 -5.61 2.20 4.58
N SER A 68 -6.62 2.69 5.30
CA SER A 68 -7.54 1.86 6.09
C SER A 68 -8.30 0.86 5.23
N TYR A 69 -8.57 1.15 3.96
CA TYR A 69 -9.32 0.26 3.05
C TYR A 69 -8.58 -1.05 2.75
N VAL A 70 -7.25 -1.06 2.85
CA VAL A 70 -6.42 -2.19 2.39
C VAL A 70 -5.86 -3.00 3.56
N THR A 71 -6.18 -2.62 4.79
CA THR A 71 -5.70 -3.30 6.01
C THR A 71 -6.07 -4.78 6.04
N ASP A 72 -7.31 -5.12 5.69
CA ASP A 72 -7.78 -6.51 5.62
C ASP A 72 -7.14 -7.33 4.50
N ALA A 73 -6.59 -6.67 3.47
CA ALA A 73 -5.93 -7.32 2.34
C ALA A 73 -4.44 -7.60 2.58
N LEU A 74 -3.82 -6.97 3.59
CA LEU A 74 -2.38 -7.09 3.86
C LEU A 74 -1.92 -8.55 4.01
N PRO A 75 -2.60 -9.44 4.77
CA PRO A 75 -2.18 -10.84 4.88
C PRO A 75 -2.12 -11.55 3.53
N ASP A 76 -3.08 -11.25 2.64
CA ASP A 76 -3.17 -11.85 1.31
C ASP A 76 -2.15 -11.25 0.34
N ILE A 77 -1.84 -9.95 0.46
CA ILE A 77 -0.74 -9.30 -0.27
C ILE A 77 0.60 -9.93 0.13
N TYR A 78 0.85 -10.11 1.44
CA TYR A 78 2.07 -10.77 1.93
C TYR A 78 2.18 -12.21 1.41
N LYS A 79 1.09 -12.98 1.45
CA LYS A 79 1.05 -14.34 0.89
C LYS A 79 1.36 -14.35 -0.62
N SER A 80 0.94 -13.33 -1.34
CA SER A 80 1.16 -13.20 -2.79
C SER A 80 2.61 -12.91 -3.16
N LEU A 81 3.46 -12.49 -2.21
CA LEU A 81 4.91 -12.35 -2.42
C LEU A 81 5.62 -13.69 -2.65
N ASP A 82 5.01 -14.81 -2.24
CA ASP A 82 5.54 -16.16 -2.43
C ASP A 82 4.73 -16.96 -3.47
N ASP A 83 3.93 -16.29 -4.31
CA ASP A 83 3.16 -16.96 -5.36
C ASP A 83 4.08 -17.60 -6.42
N LYS A 84 3.59 -18.68 -7.04
CA LYS A 84 4.31 -19.39 -8.11
C LYS A 84 4.47 -18.51 -9.35
N ASP A 85 3.48 -17.66 -9.63
CA ASP A 85 3.51 -16.74 -10.76
C ASP A 85 4.34 -15.48 -10.45
N ALA A 86 5.32 -15.19 -11.30
CA ALA A 86 6.20 -14.04 -11.11
C ALA A 86 5.49 -12.70 -11.28
N GLY A 87 4.46 -12.63 -12.12
CA GLY A 87 3.63 -11.44 -12.27
C GLY A 87 2.87 -11.10 -10.99
N ILE A 88 2.33 -12.12 -10.31
CA ILE A 88 1.68 -11.96 -9.00
C ILE A 88 2.68 -11.46 -7.97
N ARG A 89 3.87 -12.07 -7.86
CA ARG A 89 4.91 -11.62 -6.91
C ARG A 89 5.32 -10.17 -7.15
N ALA A 90 5.53 -9.80 -8.42
CA ALA A 90 5.88 -8.43 -8.80
C ALA A 90 4.77 -7.43 -8.43
N ALA A 91 3.53 -7.74 -8.76
CA ALA A 91 2.38 -6.88 -8.43
C ALA A 91 2.17 -6.74 -6.91
N ALA A 92 2.38 -7.82 -6.16
CA ALA A 92 2.28 -7.82 -4.71
C ALA A 92 3.38 -6.95 -4.07
N ALA A 93 4.60 -7.01 -4.60
CA ALA A 93 5.70 -6.16 -4.14
C ALA A 93 5.43 -4.66 -4.39
N GLU A 94 4.87 -4.30 -5.56
CA GLU A 94 4.46 -2.92 -5.85
C GLU A 94 3.32 -2.46 -4.93
N ALA A 95 2.29 -3.30 -4.76
CA ALA A 95 1.14 -3.01 -3.90
C ALA A 95 1.54 -2.81 -2.44
N LEU A 96 2.37 -3.70 -1.89
CA LEU A 96 2.84 -3.62 -0.50
C LEU A 96 3.56 -2.29 -0.20
N GLY A 97 4.38 -1.81 -1.14
CA GLY A 97 5.04 -0.51 -1.00
C GLY A 97 4.09 0.68 -1.02
N ALA A 98 2.93 0.56 -1.69
CA ALA A 98 1.89 1.59 -1.72
C ALA A 98 0.99 1.55 -0.46
N CYS A 99 0.93 0.42 0.24
CA CYS A 99 0.16 0.27 1.48
C CYS A 99 0.70 1.07 2.67
N ASP A 100 1.92 1.62 2.59
CA ASP A 100 2.65 2.27 3.69
C ASP A 100 2.62 1.44 4.98
N GLU A 101 2.81 0.14 4.82
CA GLU A 101 2.93 -0.83 5.90
C GLU A 101 4.19 -0.53 6.75
N PRO A 102 4.20 -0.84 8.06
CA PRO A 102 5.36 -0.59 8.90
C PRO A 102 6.66 -1.10 8.29
N ALA A 103 7.63 -0.19 8.25
CA ALA A 103 8.88 -0.39 7.53
C ALA A 103 9.66 -1.62 8.03
N ASP A 104 9.55 -1.94 9.32
CA ASP A 104 10.14 -3.12 9.96
C ASP A 104 9.62 -4.45 9.39
N LYS A 105 8.43 -4.46 8.77
CA LYS A 105 7.87 -5.65 8.10
C LYS A 105 8.03 -5.61 6.59
N ALA A 106 7.65 -4.51 5.96
CA ALA A 106 7.63 -4.42 4.50
C ALA A 106 9.04 -4.34 3.89
N VAL A 107 9.97 -3.61 4.52
CA VAL A 107 11.31 -3.43 3.95
C VAL A 107 12.10 -4.74 3.88
N PRO A 108 12.13 -5.60 4.91
CA PRO A 108 12.77 -6.91 4.80
C PRO A 108 12.17 -7.80 3.72
N ALA A 109 10.83 -7.83 3.60
CA ALA A 109 10.14 -8.64 2.59
C ALA A 109 10.48 -8.20 1.16
N LEU A 110 10.42 -6.89 0.88
CA LEU A 110 10.77 -6.35 -0.43
C LEU A 110 12.28 -6.49 -0.73
N THR A 111 13.13 -6.32 0.28
CA THR A 111 14.59 -6.51 0.12
C THR A 111 14.94 -7.95 -0.21
N LYS A 112 14.24 -8.92 0.40
CA LYS A 112 14.39 -10.35 0.08
C LYS A 112 14.03 -10.62 -1.38
N LEU A 113 12.89 -10.12 -1.87
CA LEU A 113 12.51 -10.27 -3.28
C LEU A 113 13.51 -9.63 -4.25
N LEU A 114 14.04 -8.46 -3.91
CA LEU A 114 15.07 -7.80 -4.70
C LEU A 114 16.33 -8.67 -4.85
N LYS A 115 16.71 -9.37 -3.77
CA LYS A 115 17.95 -10.16 -3.72
C LYS A 115 17.81 -11.57 -4.29
N ASP A 116 16.77 -12.27 -3.84
CA ASP A 116 16.70 -13.72 -3.92
C ASP A 116 15.79 -14.21 -5.06
N ASP A 117 14.92 -13.35 -5.60
CA ASP A 117 14.06 -13.76 -6.71
C ASP A 117 14.87 -13.99 -8.00
N LYS A 118 14.37 -14.89 -8.85
CA LYS A 118 15.03 -15.23 -10.11
C LYS A 118 14.59 -14.31 -11.24
N GLU A 119 13.39 -13.75 -11.14
CA GLU A 119 12.73 -13.00 -12.19
C GLU A 119 12.99 -11.50 -12.04
N ASP A 120 13.55 -10.88 -13.09
CA ASP A 120 13.84 -9.45 -13.09
C ASP A 120 12.60 -8.58 -12.89
N SER A 121 11.43 -9.04 -13.36
CA SER A 121 10.15 -8.35 -13.15
C SER A 121 9.81 -8.22 -11.67
N VAL A 122 10.07 -9.26 -10.87
CA VAL A 122 9.84 -9.26 -9.41
C VAL A 122 10.83 -8.33 -8.71
N LYS A 123 12.10 -8.37 -9.10
CA LYS A 123 13.12 -7.45 -8.57
C LYS A 123 12.77 -5.98 -8.85
N ILE A 124 12.27 -5.69 -10.05
CA ILE A 124 11.79 -4.35 -10.42
C ILE A 124 10.58 -3.97 -9.55
N GLY A 125 9.62 -4.88 -9.36
CA GLY A 125 8.46 -4.66 -8.49
C GLY A 125 8.87 -4.35 -7.06
N ALA A 126 9.82 -5.11 -6.51
CA ALA A 126 10.39 -4.87 -5.19
C ALA A 126 11.10 -3.52 -5.07
N ALA A 127 11.93 -3.17 -6.04
CA ALA A 127 12.60 -1.86 -6.08
C ALA A 127 11.60 -0.70 -6.15
N LYS A 128 10.52 -0.84 -6.93
CA LYS A 128 9.43 0.15 -6.99
C LYS A 128 8.64 0.21 -5.68
N GLY A 129 8.35 -0.91 -5.04
CA GLY A 129 7.72 -0.94 -3.72
C GLY A 129 8.54 -0.15 -2.70
N LEU A 130 9.85 -0.42 -2.64
CA LEU A 130 10.79 0.31 -1.79
C LEU A 130 10.86 1.81 -2.14
N MET A 131 10.78 2.16 -3.43
CA MET A 131 10.70 3.54 -3.89
C MET A 131 9.44 4.26 -3.38
N SER A 132 8.28 3.61 -3.44
CA SER A 132 6.99 4.16 -2.98
C SER A 132 7.00 4.46 -1.47
N MET A 133 7.65 3.60 -0.68
CA MET A 133 7.85 3.81 0.76
C MET A 133 8.75 5.01 1.09
N GLY A 134 9.60 5.45 0.15
CA GLY A 134 10.45 6.64 0.32
C GLY A 134 11.40 6.54 1.52
N SER A 135 11.47 7.57 2.36
CA SER A 135 12.41 7.62 3.49
C SER A 135 12.19 6.52 4.55
N ASN A 136 11.04 5.86 4.56
CA ASN A 136 10.79 4.70 5.42
C ASN A 136 11.63 3.48 4.99
N ALA A 137 12.06 3.40 3.72
CA ALA A 137 12.86 2.30 3.17
C ALA A 137 14.39 2.47 3.30
N LYS A 138 14.88 3.35 4.19
CA LYS A 138 16.33 3.58 4.40
C LYS A 138 17.14 2.31 4.64
N ALA A 139 16.57 1.32 5.33
CA ALA A 139 17.26 0.05 5.61
C ALA A 139 17.56 -0.76 4.33
N ALA A 140 16.85 -0.52 3.22
CA ALA A 140 17.11 -1.19 1.94
C ALA A 140 18.23 -0.53 1.10
N VAL A 141 18.77 0.62 1.51
CA VAL A 141 19.79 1.35 0.74
C VAL A 141 21.01 0.50 0.37
N PRO A 142 21.60 -0.32 1.26
CA PRO A 142 22.72 -1.18 0.90
C PRO A 142 22.37 -2.17 -0.22
N ALA A 143 21.20 -2.81 -0.13
CA ALA A 143 20.73 -3.76 -1.14
C ALA A 143 20.48 -3.06 -2.48
N LEU A 144 19.80 -1.91 -2.48
CA LEU A 144 19.55 -1.15 -3.70
C LEU A 144 20.84 -0.66 -4.39
N ARG A 145 21.89 -0.33 -3.62
CA ARG A 145 23.20 0.07 -4.18
C ARG A 145 23.88 -1.04 -4.96
N GLU A 146 23.75 -2.28 -4.50
CA GLU A 146 24.30 -3.45 -5.18
C GLU A 146 23.74 -3.57 -6.60
N TYR A 147 22.41 -3.48 -6.75
CA TYR A 147 21.74 -3.56 -8.06
C TYR A 147 21.91 -2.29 -8.89
N ALA A 148 21.98 -1.12 -8.26
CA ALA A 148 22.13 0.17 -8.95
C ALA A 148 23.43 0.29 -9.75
N ALA A 149 24.44 -0.54 -9.49
CA ALA A 149 25.71 -0.54 -10.21
C ALA A 149 25.53 -0.88 -11.71
N ASP A 150 24.61 -1.79 -12.04
CA ASP A 150 24.32 -2.14 -13.43
C ASP A 150 23.26 -1.18 -14.03
N LYS A 151 23.76 -0.06 -14.56
CA LYS A 151 22.96 0.99 -15.22
C LYS A 151 22.26 0.52 -16.50
N LYS A 152 22.66 -0.60 -17.10
CA LYS A 152 22.07 -1.09 -18.36
C LYS A 152 20.87 -1.98 -18.07
N SER A 153 20.85 -2.65 -16.93
CA SER A 153 19.72 -3.48 -16.51
C SER A 153 18.49 -2.63 -16.11
N LYS A 154 17.29 -3.16 -16.39
CA LYS A 154 16.04 -2.56 -15.92
C LYS A 154 15.96 -2.55 -14.38
N VAL A 155 16.49 -3.60 -13.74
CA VAL A 155 16.57 -3.72 -12.28
C VAL A 155 17.44 -2.61 -11.69
N GLY A 156 18.62 -2.35 -12.25
CA GLY A 156 19.51 -1.30 -11.77
C GLY A 156 18.95 0.11 -11.96
N ASN A 157 18.23 0.35 -13.06
CA ASN A 157 17.49 1.61 -13.25
C ASN A 157 16.39 1.81 -12.20
N ALA A 158 15.62 0.76 -11.90
CA ALA A 158 14.61 0.80 -10.83
C ALA A 158 15.26 1.02 -9.45
N ALA A 159 16.37 0.34 -9.16
CA ALA A 159 17.11 0.49 -7.91
C ALA A 159 17.67 1.92 -7.73
N GLN A 160 18.18 2.54 -8.80
CA GLN A 160 18.61 3.94 -8.77
C GLN A 160 17.45 4.91 -8.52
N ALA A 161 16.29 4.67 -9.13
CA ALA A 161 15.09 5.48 -8.90
C ALA A 161 14.65 5.38 -7.43
N ALA A 162 14.66 4.17 -6.87
CA ALA A 162 14.39 3.94 -5.45
C ALA A 162 15.38 4.67 -4.53
N LEU A 163 16.69 4.56 -4.80
CA LEU A 163 17.71 5.28 -4.04
C LEU A 163 17.47 6.79 -4.05
N LYS A 164 17.18 7.38 -5.22
CA LYS A 164 16.88 8.82 -5.35
C LYS A 164 15.66 9.20 -4.53
N ALA A 165 14.60 8.40 -4.53
CA ALA A 165 13.39 8.67 -3.75
C ALA A 165 13.63 8.59 -2.23
N ILE A 166 14.39 7.59 -1.78
CA ILE A 166 14.74 7.39 -0.36
C ILE A 166 15.64 8.53 0.15
N THR A 167 16.57 9.03 -0.67
CA THR A 167 17.50 10.09 -0.26
C THR A 167 16.93 11.50 -0.39
N ARG A 168 16.09 11.77 -1.41
CA ARG A 168 15.51 13.11 -1.63
C ARG A 168 14.51 13.52 -0.55
N LYS A 169 13.75 12.58 0.02
CA LYS A 169 12.76 12.87 1.08
C LYS A 169 13.38 13.14 2.47
N ASN A 170 14.71 13.23 2.58
CA ASN A 170 15.42 13.60 3.83
C ASN A 170 16.01 15.02 3.80
N GLN A 171 15.73 15.81 2.76
CA GLN A 171 16.01 17.25 2.69
C GLN A 171 14.69 18.00 2.68
#